data_AF-A0A2G9M0Q2-F1
#
_entry.id   AF-A0A2G9M0Q2-F1
#
_cell.length_a   1.000
_cell.length_b   1.000
_cell.length_c   1.000
_cell.angle_alpha   90.00
_cell.angle_beta   90.00
_cell.angle_gamma   90.00
#
_symmetry.space_group_name_H-M   'P 1'
#
loop_
_entity.id
_entity.type
_entity.pdbx_description
1 polymer ?
#
loop_
_entity_poly.entity_id
_entity_poly.type
_entity_poly.pdbx_seq_one_letter_code
_entity_poly.pdbx_strand_id
1 'polypeptide(L)'
;RGALMIIAVLLIFSIQSAYQLASYQRRWEGASYDAAMNKFYASVPGKSGEIWVSRPQFSEYTDARLNLIYYPTFEESSITILERMKNASAVFIDTCDLSCITEECKKRNAEMISGLESSFNKKEENLSSCRLLSFSR
;
A
#
# COMPACT_ATOMS: atom_id res chain seq x y z
N ARG A 1 -2.96 41.32 -30.60
CA ARG A 1 -3.68 41.37 -29.30
C ARG A 1 -4.66 40.20 -29.14
N GLY A 2 -5.52 39.90 -30.12
CA GLY A 2 -6.45 38.75 -30.04
C GLY A 2 -5.78 37.38 -29.86
N ALA A 3 -4.69 37.10 -30.57
CA ALA A 3 -3.98 35.81 -30.46
C ALA A 3 -3.42 35.53 -29.04
N LEU A 4 -2.90 36.55 -28.35
CA LEU A 4 -2.41 36.41 -26.97
C LEU A 4 -3.54 36.10 -25.99
N MET A 5 -4.73 36.67 -26.21
CA MET A 5 -5.90 36.40 -25.39
C MET A 5 -6.39 34.96 -25.57
N ILE A 6 -6.40 34.46 -26.81
CA ILE A 6 -6.77 33.08 -27.12
C ILE A 6 -5.79 32.09 -26.48
N ILE A 7 -4.48 32.35 -26.57
CA ILE A 7 -3.46 31.51 -25.94
C ILE A 7 -3.62 31.49 -24.42
N ALA A 8 -3.88 32.64 -23.80
CA ALA A 8 -4.10 32.71 -22.35
C ALA A 8 -5.33 31.90 -21.91
N VAL A 9 -6.44 31.98 -22.64
CA VAL A 9 -7.65 31.20 -22.35
C VAL A 9 -7.39 29.70 -22.49
N LEU A 10 -6.69 29.28 -23.55
CA LEU A 10 -6.33 27.86 -23.74
C LEU A 10 -5.42 27.34 -22.63
N LEU A 11 -4.46 28.13 -22.16
CA LEU A 11 -3.60 27.76 -21.05
C LEU A 11 -4.40 27.58 -19.74
N ILE A 12 -5.29 28.51 -19.43
CA ILE A 12 -6.15 28.40 -18.23
C ILE A 12 -7.01 27.13 -18.30
N PHE A 13 -7.63 26.86 -19.44
CA PHE A 13 -8.47 25.69 -19.62
C PHE A 13 -7.67 24.38 -19.51
N SER A 14 -6.45 24.38 -20.04
CA SER A 14 -5.53 23.22 -19.96
C SER A 14 -5.11 22.95 -18.52
N ILE A 15 -4.76 23.99 -17.76
CA ILE A 15 -4.41 23.88 -16.34
C ILE A 15 -5.60 23.35 -15.53
N GLN A 16 -6.79 23.92 -15.70
CA GLN A 16 -7.98 23.49 -14.98
C GLN A 16 -8.35 22.04 -15.28
N SER A 17 -8.24 21.63 -16.55
CA SER A 17 -8.50 20.23 -16.96
C SER A 17 -7.48 19.26 -16.35
N ALA A 18 -6.19 19.65 -16.30
CA ALA A 18 -5.16 18.85 -15.64
C ALA A 18 -5.42 18.70 -14.14
N TYR A 19 -5.84 19.77 -13.45
CA TYR A 19 -6.22 19.71 -12.04
C TYR A 19 -7.41 18.78 -11.79
N GLN A 20 -8.46 18.87 -12.61
CA GLN A 20 -9.64 17.99 -12.52
C GLN A 20 -9.23 16.52 -12.70
N LEU A 21 -8.44 16.21 -13.72
CA LEU A 21 -7.95 14.85 -13.97
C LEU A 21 -7.11 14.31 -12.80
N ALA A 22 -6.19 15.12 -12.28
CA ALA A 22 -5.36 14.75 -11.13
C ALA A 22 -6.18 14.53 -9.84
N SER A 23 -7.27 15.30 -9.65
CA SER A 23 -8.17 15.11 -8.51
C SER A 23 -9.02 13.84 -8.64
N TYR A 24 -9.48 13.55 -9.86
CA TYR A 24 -10.24 12.34 -10.17
C TYR A 24 -9.39 11.09 -9.97
N GLN A 25 -8.14 11.11 -10.45
CA GLN A 25 -7.21 10.01 -10.28
C GLN A 25 -6.91 9.72 -8.81
N ARG A 26 -6.63 10.76 -8.00
CA ARG A 26 -6.43 10.61 -6.54
C ARG A 26 -7.66 10.02 -5.84
N ARG A 27 -8.87 10.43 -6.25
CA ARG A 27 -10.11 9.89 -5.68
C ARG A 27 -10.31 8.42 -6.06
N TRP A 28 -9.99 8.04 -7.30
CA TRP A 28 -10.04 6.65 -7.73
C TRP A 28 -9.05 5.77 -7.00
N GLU A 29 -7.81 6.24 -6.81
CA GLU A 29 -6.79 5.53 -6.05
C GLU A 29 -7.22 5.33 -4.60
N GLY A 30 -7.80 6.35 -3.96
CA GLY A 30 -8.39 6.22 -2.63
C GLY A 30 -9.55 5.22 -2.57
N ALA A 31 -10.49 5.27 -3.52
CA ALA A 31 -11.62 4.34 -3.55
C ALA A 31 -11.18 2.88 -3.80
N SER A 32 -10.20 2.66 -4.68
CA SER A 32 -9.60 1.34 -4.90
C SER A 32 -8.90 0.84 -3.64
N TYR A 33 -8.24 1.74 -2.91
CA TYR A 33 -7.61 1.42 -1.64
C TYR A 33 -8.63 0.99 -0.58
N ASP A 34 -9.69 1.76 -0.39
CA ASP A 34 -10.78 1.44 0.56
C ASP A 34 -11.47 0.12 0.19
N ALA A 35 -11.63 -0.16 -1.10
CA ALA A 35 -12.19 -1.43 -1.57
C ALA A 35 -11.27 -2.62 -1.26
N ALA A 36 -9.97 -2.50 -1.53
CA ALA A 36 -8.98 -3.51 -1.19
C ALA A 36 -8.93 -3.76 0.33
N MET A 37 -9.02 -2.69 1.10
CA MET A 37 -9.05 -2.71 2.55
C MET A 37 -10.26 -3.47 3.10
N ASN A 38 -11.44 -3.12 2.63
CA ASN A 38 -12.68 -3.76 3.04
C ASN A 38 -12.66 -5.26 2.70
N LYS A 39 -12.10 -5.64 1.54
CA LYS A 39 -11.90 -7.05 1.19
C LYS A 39 -10.88 -7.74 2.09
N PHE A 40 -9.79 -7.07 2.44
CA PHE A 40 -8.80 -7.60 3.38
C PHE A 40 -9.46 -7.89 4.73
N TYR A 41 -10.12 -6.92 5.35
CA TYR A 41 -10.78 -7.14 6.64
C TYR A 41 -11.91 -8.17 6.58
N ALA A 42 -12.70 -8.19 5.51
CA ALA A 42 -13.69 -9.25 5.30
C ALA A 42 -13.05 -10.65 5.21
N SER A 43 -11.80 -10.74 4.74
CA SER A 43 -11.04 -11.99 4.67
C SER A 43 -10.31 -12.36 5.96
N VAL A 44 -10.32 -11.49 6.98
CA VAL A 44 -9.71 -11.73 8.29
C VAL A 44 -10.83 -11.92 9.32
N PRO A 45 -11.47 -13.11 9.38
CA PRO A 45 -12.64 -13.32 10.21
C PRO A 45 -12.28 -13.35 11.70
N GLY A 46 -12.66 -12.32 12.46
CA GLY A 46 -12.75 -12.36 13.92
C GLY A 46 -11.48 -12.81 14.68
N LYS A 47 -10.29 -12.68 14.09
CA LYS A 47 -9.09 -13.35 14.61
C LYS A 47 -8.49 -12.59 15.79
N SER A 48 -8.54 -13.22 16.96
CA SER A 48 -7.52 -13.06 17.99
C SER A 48 -6.16 -13.44 17.38
N GLY A 49 -5.28 -12.46 17.15
CA GLY A 49 -3.95 -12.71 16.60
C GLY A 49 -3.26 -11.44 16.11
N GLU A 50 -1.96 -11.53 15.85
CA GLU A 50 -1.21 -10.39 15.31
C GLU A 50 -1.60 -10.14 13.84
N ILE A 51 -2.01 -8.92 13.53
CA ILE A 51 -2.20 -8.42 12.16
C ILE A 51 -1.08 -7.44 11.87
N TRP A 52 -0.40 -7.59 10.74
CA TRP A 52 0.69 -6.71 10.33
C TRP A 52 0.27 -5.85 9.15
N VAL A 53 0.52 -4.54 9.21
CA VAL A 53 0.12 -3.59 8.18
C VAL A 53 1.26 -2.60 7.90
N SER A 54 1.41 -2.19 6.65
CA SER A 54 2.43 -1.21 6.23
C SER A 54 2.04 0.24 6.48
N ARG A 55 0.73 0.60 6.49
CA ARG A 55 0.29 1.93 6.93
C ARG A 55 -0.35 1.92 8.30
N PRO A 56 -0.09 2.93 9.13
CA PRO A 56 -0.78 3.13 10.39
C PRO A 56 -2.25 3.54 10.22
N GLN A 57 -2.61 4.15 9.08
CA GLN A 57 -4.00 4.55 8.77
C GLN A 57 -5.00 3.38 8.76
N PHE A 58 -4.51 2.13 8.70
CA PHE A 58 -5.31 0.92 8.83
C PHE A 58 -6.02 0.81 10.18
N SER A 59 -5.47 1.46 11.21
CA SER A 59 -6.09 1.48 12.55
C SER A 59 -7.46 2.15 12.58
N GLU A 60 -7.80 2.95 11.57
CA GLU A 60 -9.13 3.58 11.47
C GLU A 60 -10.23 2.59 11.07
N TYR A 61 -9.87 1.43 10.51
CA TYR A 61 -10.80 0.46 9.94
C TYR A 61 -11.05 -0.76 10.84
N THR A 62 -10.35 -0.86 11.98
CA THR A 62 -10.47 -2.02 12.87
C THR A 62 -10.08 -1.70 14.31
N ASP A 63 -10.78 -2.31 15.26
CA ASP A 63 -10.39 -2.30 16.67
C ASP A 63 -9.28 -3.33 16.99
N ALA A 64 -8.87 -4.14 16.01
CA ALA A 64 -7.81 -5.13 16.19
C ALA A 64 -6.45 -4.46 16.43
N ARG A 65 -5.63 -5.05 17.31
CA ARG A 65 -4.26 -4.57 17.53
C ARG A 65 -3.42 -4.82 16.28
N LEU A 66 -2.93 -3.73 15.68
CA LEU A 66 -2.08 -3.76 14.49
C LEU A 66 -0.60 -3.65 14.87
N ASN A 67 0.23 -4.44 14.19
CA ASN A 67 1.68 -4.28 14.17
C ASN A 67 2.09 -3.59 12.87
N LEU A 68 2.97 -2.62 12.96
CA LEU A 68 3.37 -1.83 11.81
C LEU A 68 4.63 -2.40 11.17
N ILE A 69 4.59 -2.52 9.85
CA ILE A 69 5.74 -2.88 9.01
C ILE A 69 6.47 -1.57 8.71
N TYR A 70 7.47 -1.22 9.52
CA TYR A 70 8.29 -0.03 9.30
C TYR A 70 9.45 -0.30 8.33
N TYR A 71 9.71 0.65 7.42
CA TYR A 71 10.85 0.64 6.49
C TYR A 71 12.02 1.53 6.93
N PRO A 72 13.28 1.10 6.69
CA PRO A 72 13.83 -0.21 6.97
C PRO A 72 14.84 -0.10 8.14
N THR A 73 14.46 -0.48 9.34
CA THR A 73 15.45 -0.91 10.36
C THR A 73 15.63 -2.42 10.21
N PHE A 74 16.22 -2.84 9.10
CA PHE A 74 16.69 -4.20 8.90
C PHE A 74 18.15 -4.34 9.36
N GLU A 75 18.43 -3.97 10.62
CA GLU A 75 19.56 -4.55 11.34
C GLU A 75 19.17 -5.97 11.81
N GLU A 76 20.14 -6.77 12.28
CA GLU A 76 20.09 -8.23 12.63
C GLU A 76 18.76 -8.82 13.16
N SER A 77 17.87 -7.99 13.72
CA SER A 77 16.44 -8.26 13.98
C SER A 77 15.55 -8.58 12.75
N SER A 78 16.02 -8.49 11.51
CA SER A 78 15.17 -8.69 10.31
C SER A 78 14.61 -10.11 10.18
N ILE A 79 15.38 -11.13 10.56
CA ILE A 79 14.93 -12.53 10.53
C ILE A 79 13.79 -12.73 11.53
N THR A 80 13.91 -12.15 12.73
CA THR A 80 12.88 -12.33 13.77
C THR A 80 11.58 -11.64 13.39
N ILE A 81 11.62 -10.48 12.72
CA ILE A 81 10.42 -9.80 12.22
C ILE A 81 9.73 -10.64 11.14
N LEU A 82 10.47 -11.15 10.16
CA LEU A 82 9.87 -12.00 9.12
C LEU A 82 9.25 -13.26 9.73
N GLU A 83 9.93 -13.92 10.68
CA GLU A 83 9.37 -15.09 11.36
C GLU A 83 8.12 -14.75 12.20
N ARG A 84 8.07 -13.58 12.84
CA ARG A 84 6.84 -13.11 13.50
C ARG A 84 5.72 -12.85 12.49
N MET A 85 6.02 -12.22 11.37
CA MET A 85 5.05 -11.96 10.30
C MET A 85 4.54 -13.26 9.68
N LYS A 86 5.39 -14.27 9.48
CA LYS A 86 4.97 -15.61 9.02
C LYS A 86 3.99 -16.29 9.96
N ASN A 87 4.08 -15.98 11.26
CA ASN A 87 3.18 -16.49 12.31
C ASN A 87 1.96 -15.60 12.55
N ALA A 88 1.85 -14.46 11.87
CA ALA A 88 0.72 -13.57 11.96
C ALA A 88 -0.57 -14.23 11.44
N SER A 89 -1.71 -13.68 11.86
CA SER A 89 -3.01 -14.07 11.30
C SER A 89 -3.23 -13.54 9.90
N ALA A 90 -2.74 -12.32 9.65
CA ALA A 90 -2.80 -11.66 8.35
C ALA A 90 -1.72 -10.58 8.22
N VAL A 91 -1.29 -10.32 7.00
CA VAL A 91 -0.34 -9.25 6.66
C VAL A 91 -0.88 -8.45 5.48
N PHE A 92 -0.89 -7.13 5.60
CA PHE A 92 -1.23 -6.22 4.50
C PHE A 92 -0.08 -5.30 4.16
N ILE A 93 0.31 -5.29 2.88
CA ILE A 93 1.44 -4.52 2.37
C ILE A 93 0.98 -3.63 1.22
N ASP A 94 1.13 -2.33 1.37
CA ASP A 94 1.15 -1.39 0.26
C ASP A 94 2.61 -1.20 -0.19
N THR A 95 2.91 -1.61 -1.42
CA THR A 95 4.28 -1.52 -1.93
C THR A 95 4.77 -0.07 -2.10
N CYS A 96 3.88 0.92 -2.12
CA CYS A 96 4.26 2.34 -2.11
C CYS A 96 5.07 2.70 -0.86
N ASP A 97 4.75 2.08 0.28
CA ASP A 97 5.39 2.41 1.55
C ASP A 97 6.72 1.67 1.73
N LEU A 98 6.99 0.69 0.87
CA LEU A 98 8.24 -0.06 0.83
C LEU A 98 9.31 0.65 -0.03
N SER A 99 9.30 1.99 -0.04
CA SER A 99 10.23 2.77 -0.87
C SER A 99 11.68 2.43 -0.52
N CYS A 100 12.45 1.97 -1.51
CA CYS A 100 13.86 1.60 -1.35
C CYS A 100 14.76 2.45 -2.23
N ILE A 101 15.79 3.02 -1.62
CA ILE A 101 16.83 3.80 -2.31
C ILE A 101 17.98 2.88 -2.74
N THR A 102 18.30 1.83 -1.97
CA THR A 102 19.43 0.93 -2.24
C THR A 102 18.97 -0.41 -2.83
N GLU A 103 19.84 -1.06 -3.63
CA GLU A 103 19.58 -2.41 -4.16
C GLU A 103 19.47 -3.46 -3.04
N GLU A 104 20.22 -3.30 -1.95
CA GLU A 104 20.13 -4.19 -0.79
C GLU A 104 18.74 -4.14 -0.14
N CYS A 105 18.19 -2.94 0.01
CA CYS A 105 16.82 -2.75 0.48
C CYS A 105 15.83 -3.47 -0.45
N LYS A 106 15.92 -3.24 -1.77
CA LYS A 106 15.04 -3.92 -2.75
C LYS A 106 15.11 -5.44 -2.64
N LYS A 107 16.31 -6.00 -2.47
CA LYS A 107 16.52 -7.43 -2.29
C LYS A 107 15.84 -7.94 -1.02
N ARG A 108 16.02 -7.26 0.12
CA ARG A 108 15.38 -7.62 1.40
C ARG A 108 13.85 -7.55 1.33
N ASN A 109 13.30 -6.55 0.62
CA ASN A 109 11.86 -6.47 0.38
C ASN A 109 11.34 -7.69 -0.38
N ALA A 110 12.07 -8.08 -1.43
CA ALA A 110 11.72 -9.22 -2.25
C ALA A 110 11.80 -10.53 -1.44
N GLU A 111 12.83 -10.68 -0.61
CA GLU A 111 12.98 -11.82 0.31
C GLU A 111 11.84 -11.88 1.34
N MET A 112 11.45 -10.74 1.91
CA MET A 112 10.30 -10.65 2.83
C MET A 112 9.01 -11.07 2.13
N ILE A 113 8.69 -10.49 0.96
CA ILE A 113 7.48 -10.81 0.21
C ILE A 113 7.46 -12.30 -0.16
N SER A 114 8.56 -12.84 -0.69
CA SER A 114 8.70 -14.26 -1.03
C SER A 114 8.52 -15.16 0.20
N GLY A 115 9.08 -14.76 1.35
CA GLY A 115 8.92 -15.47 2.62
C GLY A 115 7.47 -15.47 3.16
N LEU A 116 6.67 -14.45 2.85
CA LEU A 116 5.24 -14.44 3.16
C LEU A 116 4.44 -15.28 2.18
N GLU A 117 4.78 -15.24 0.89
CA GLU A 117 4.13 -16.05 -0.15
C GLU A 117 4.25 -17.56 0.13
N SER A 118 5.30 -18.00 0.82
CA SER A 118 5.44 -19.41 1.23
C SER A 118 4.57 -19.81 2.43
N SER A 119 4.04 -18.84 3.19
CA SER A 119 3.35 -19.07 4.47
C SER A 119 1.86 -18.68 4.44
N PHE A 120 1.40 -18.01 3.39
CA PHE A 120 0.06 -17.43 3.30
C PHE A 120 -0.54 -17.55 1.90
N ASN A 121 -1.87 -17.47 1.82
CA ASN A 121 -2.56 -17.20 0.57
C ASN A 121 -2.43 -15.71 0.23
N LYS A 122 -1.82 -15.39 -0.93
CA LYS A 122 -1.68 -14.01 -1.41
C LYS A 122 -2.85 -13.60 -2.30
N LYS A 123 -3.40 -12.41 -2.04
CA LYS A 123 -4.23 -11.65 -2.97
C LYS A 123 -3.53 -10.34 -3.31
N GLU A 124 -3.62 -9.91 -4.56
CA GLU A 124 -2.90 -8.77 -5.09
C GLU A 124 -3.86 -7.86 -5.86
N GLU A 125 -3.86 -6.57 -5.52
CA GLU A 125 -4.59 -5.54 -6.26
C GLU A 125 -3.59 -4.51 -6.81
N ASN A 126 -3.68 -4.22 -8.10
CA ASN A 126 -2.80 -3.27 -8.77
C ASN A 126 -3.39 -1.86 -8.73
N LEU A 127 -2.62 -0.92 -8.21
CA LEU A 127 -2.84 0.52 -8.35
C LEU A 127 -1.97 1.06 -9.49
N SER A 128 -2.17 2.33 -9.85
CA SER A 128 -1.44 3.01 -10.94
C SER A 128 0.09 2.95 -10.79
N SER A 129 0.61 3.07 -9.57
CA SER A 129 2.05 3.06 -9.27
C SER A 129 2.48 2.00 -8.26
N CYS A 130 1.54 1.30 -7.63
CA CYS A 130 1.79 0.45 -6.47
C CYS A 130 0.90 -0.79 -6.48
N ARG A 131 1.18 -1.71 -5.57
CA ARG A 131 0.45 -2.96 -5.42
C ARG A 131 0.04 -3.10 -3.97
N LEU A 132 -1.19 -3.54 -3.75
CA LEU A 132 -1.73 -3.87 -2.45
C LEU A 132 -1.69 -5.40 -2.32
N LEU A 133 -0.89 -5.89 -1.39
CA LEU A 133 -0.68 -7.31 -1.14
C LEU A 133 -1.38 -7.68 0.17
N SER A 134 -2.33 -8.59 0.09
CA SER A 134 -3.04 -9.16 1.23
C SER A 134 -2.61 -10.61 1.41
N PHE A 135 -2.07 -10.93 2.59
CA PHE A 135 -1.66 -12.27 2.98
C PHE A 135 -2.54 -12.75 4.14
N SER A 136 -3.19 -13.90 3.98
CA SER A 136 -4.06 -14.49 4.99
C SER A 136 -4.00 -16.01 4.95
N ARG A 137 -4.18 -16.68 6.09
CA ARG A 137 -4.36 -18.14 6.17
C ARG A 137 -5.82 -18.53 6.02
#